data_AF-D6NKG9-F1
#
_entry.id   AF-D6NKG9-F1
#
_cell.length_a   1.000
_cell.length_b   1.000
_cell.length_c   1.000
_cell.angle_alpha   90.00
_cell.angle_beta   90.00
_cell.angle_gamma   90.00
#
_symmetry.space_group_name_H-M   'P 1'
#
loop_
_entity.id
_entity.type
_entity.pdbx_description
1 polymer ?
#
loop_
_entity_poly.entity_id
_entity_poly.type
_entity_poly.pdbx_seq_one_letter_code
_entity_poly.pdbx_strand_id
1 'polypeptide(L)'
;EFEQLFEAWTRQMQWLLSLVVRRVNLGRYKDAEFKGRPVLCGISERAVERGIDAVNAEGERGNCWISGFTWVENAESLGAVKKLVFDDKKKTMDQLMTAVESNGEGYEQMGLDFVNKARKWGNEDDYVD
;
A
#
# COMPACT_ATOMS: atom_id res chain seq x y z
N GLU A 1 -16.35 9.81 -15.01
CA GLU A 1 -14.92 10.02 -15.36
C GLU A 1 -14.00 9.25 -14.43
N PHE A 2 -12.76 8.98 -14.86
CA PHE A 2 -11.78 8.19 -14.10
C PHE A 2 -11.33 8.89 -12.81
N GLU A 3 -11.31 10.22 -12.80
CA GLU A 3 -10.88 11.05 -11.68
C GLU A 3 -11.73 10.80 -10.43
N GLN A 4 -13.02 10.50 -10.60
CA GLN A 4 -13.91 10.16 -9.49
C GLN A 4 -13.54 8.81 -8.85
N LEU A 5 -13.15 7.83 -9.67
CA LEU A 5 -12.65 6.54 -9.18
C LEU A 5 -11.31 6.72 -8.46
N PHE A 6 -10.40 7.51 -9.04
CA PHE A 6 -9.09 7.78 -8.44
C PHE A 6 -9.21 8.53 -7.10
N GLU A 7 -10.12 9.49 -7.00
CA GLU A 7 -10.42 10.18 -5.75
C GLU A 7 -10.99 9.21 -4.70
N ALA A 8 -11.92 8.34 -5.08
CA ALA A 8 -12.46 7.32 -4.19
C ALA A 8 -11.37 6.36 -3.69
N TRP A 9 -10.49 5.88 -4.58
CA TRP A 9 -9.33 5.06 -4.23
C TRP A 9 -8.39 5.80 -3.27
N THR A 10 -8.08 7.07 -3.54
CA THR A 10 -7.21 7.90 -2.69
C THR A 10 -7.76 8.01 -1.27
N ARG A 11 -9.07 8.26 -1.12
CA ARG A 11 -9.72 8.34 0.20
C ARG A 11 -9.64 7.01 0.95
N GLN A 12 -9.84 5.88 0.27
CA GLN A 12 -9.70 4.56 0.88
C GLN A 12 -8.26 4.27 1.32
N MET A 13 -7.28 4.58 0.48
CA MET A 13 -5.86 4.41 0.81
C MET A 13 -5.42 5.28 1.98
N GLN A 14 -5.85 6.54 2.04
CA GLN A 14 -5.58 7.42 3.18
C GLN A 14 -6.15 6.85 4.48
N TRP A 15 -7.38 6.33 4.44
CA TRP A 15 -8.01 5.71 5.60
C TRP A 15 -7.26 4.45 6.05
N LEU A 16 -6.95 3.53 5.13
CA LEU A 16 -6.21 2.30 5.41
C LEU A 16 -4.82 2.60 5.99
N LEU A 17 -4.06 3.48 5.36
CA LEU A 17 -2.71 3.85 5.82
C LEU A 17 -2.76 4.55 7.18
N SER A 18 -3.73 5.43 7.40
CA SER A 18 -3.94 6.06 8.71
C SER A 18 -4.19 5.02 9.81
N LEU A 19 -5.01 4.01 9.54
CA LEU A 19 -5.29 2.93 10.49
C LEU A 19 -4.02 2.13 10.83
N VAL A 20 -3.24 1.74 9.81
CA VAL A 20 -1.99 0.97 9.98
C VAL A 20 -0.94 1.78 10.73
N VAL A 21 -0.69 3.02 10.32
CA VAL A 21 0.32 3.91 10.92
C VAL A 21 0.02 4.14 12.40
N ARG A 22 -1.23 4.41 12.77
CA ARG A 22 -1.63 4.60 14.18
C ARG A 22 -1.31 3.37 15.02
N ARG A 23 -1.59 2.17 14.49
CA ARG A 23 -1.33 0.93 15.22
C ARG A 23 0.16 0.66 15.40
N VAL A 24 0.96 0.86 14.35
CA VAL A 24 2.42 0.70 14.43
C VAL A 24 3.04 1.71 15.40
N ASN A 25 2.59 2.97 15.35
CA ASN A 25 3.08 4.02 16.25
C ASN A 25 2.74 3.73 17.71
N LEU A 26 1.52 3.26 17.99
CA LEU A 26 1.14 2.84 19.34
C LEU A 26 2.03 1.68 19.83
N GLY A 27 2.25 0.67 18.98
CA GLY A 27 3.12 -0.45 19.28
C GLY A 27 4.53 0.00 19.63
N ARG A 28 5.12 0.89 18.82
CA ARG A 28 6.46 1.47 19.06
C ARG A 28 6.53 2.26 20.36
N TYR A 29 5.52 3.06 20.66
CA TYR A 29 5.50 3.86 21.88
C TYR A 29 5.46 2.99 23.13
N LYS A 30 4.78 1.83 23.05
CA LYS A 30 4.61 0.90 24.16
C LYS A 30 5.64 -0.22 24.22
N ASP A 31 6.49 -0.36 23.20
CA ASP A 31 7.33 -1.54 23.03
C ASP A 31 8.35 -1.74 24.17
N ALA A 32 8.88 -0.63 24.70
CA ALA A 32 9.80 -0.64 25.84
C ALA A 32 9.12 -1.07 27.16
N GLU A 33 7.81 -0.84 27.32
CA GLU A 33 7.04 -1.25 28.50
C GLU A 33 6.74 -2.76 28.49
N PHE A 34 6.60 -3.35 27.30
CA PHE A 34 6.20 -4.76 27.16
C PHE A 34 7.37 -5.73 26.97
N LYS A 35 8.52 -5.26 26.45
CA LYS A 35 9.64 -6.13 26.05
C LYS A 35 10.97 -5.48 26.42
N GLY A 36 11.61 -6.00 27.47
CA GLY A 36 12.98 -5.62 27.80
C GLY A 36 13.99 -6.25 26.82
N ARG A 37 14.93 -5.46 26.31
CA ARG A 37 15.96 -5.92 25.35
C ARG A 37 17.38 -5.72 25.90
N PRO A 38 17.77 -6.41 26.99
CA PRO A 38 18.99 -6.10 27.74
C PRO A 38 20.27 -6.15 26.90
N VAL A 39 20.39 -7.12 25.97
CA VAL A 39 21.54 -7.20 25.06
C VAL A 39 21.60 -6.00 24.11
N LEU A 40 20.47 -5.63 23.50
CA LEU A 40 20.39 -4.46 22.61
C LEU A 40 20.69 -3.15 23.36
N CYS A 41 20.18 -3.02 24.58
CA CYS A 41 20.46 -1.87 25.43
C CYS A 41 21.96 -1.80 25.79
N GLY A 42 22.58 -2.92 26.15
CA GLY A 42 24.01 -2.94 26.53
C GLY A 42 24.99 -2.60 25.40
N ILE A 43 24.58 -2.74 24.13
CA ILE A 43 25.38 -2.37 22.95
C ILE A 43 24.98 -1.01 22.35
N SER A 44 24.00 -0.32 22.94
CA SER A 44 23.52 0.98 22.47
C SER A 44 24.01 2.08 23.42
N GLU A 45 24.92 2.93 22.93
CA GLU A 45 25.51 4.04 23.70
C GLU A 45 24.42 4.89 24.40
N ARG A 46 23.41 5.34 23.65
CA ARG A 46 22.27 6.10 24.19
C ARG A 46 21.55 5.39 25.34
N ALA A 47 21.32 4.08 25.20
CA ALA A 47 20.60 3.30 26.19
C ALA A 47 21.43 3.15 27.48
N VAL A 48 22.73 2.90 27.34
CA VAL A 48 23.69 2.78 28.45
C VAL A 48 23.83 4.11 29.19
N GLU A 49 24.05 5.21 28.49
CA GLU A 49 24.27 6.53 29.10
C GLU A 49 23.05 7.04 29.87
N ARG A 50 21.85 6.74 29.38
CA ARG A 50 20.59 7.29 29.92
C ARG A 50 19.83 6.32 30.82
N GLY A 51 20.24 5.05 30.89
CA GLY A 51 19.53 4.02 31.63
C GLY A 51 18.11 3.76 31.10
N ILE A 52 17.92 3.85 29.78
CA ILE A 52 16.63 3.63 29.11
C ILE A 52 16.71 2.43 28.17
N ASP A 53 15.56 1.85 27.81
CA ASP A 53 15.52 0.83 26.75
C ASP A 53 15.95 1.43 25.41
N ALA A 54 16.68 0.66 24.60
CA ALA A 54 17.20 1.09 23.30
C ALA A 54 16.11 1.59 22.36
N VAL A 55 14.89 1.02 22.42
CA VAL A 55 13.77 1.43 21.57
C VAL A 55 12.82 2.45 22.23
N ASN A 56 13.19 3.00 23.38
CA ASN A 56 12.40 4.05 24.03
C ASN A 56 12.18 5.24 23.07
N ALA A 57 10.92 5.66 22.94
CA ALA A 57 10.48 6.70 22.01
C ALA A 57 10.76 8.15 22.48
N GLU A 58 11.28 8.33 23.70
CA GLU A 58 11.74 9.61 24.24
C GLU A 58 13.12 9.99 23.69
N GLY A 59 13.30 11.25 23.30
CA GLY A 59 14.54 11.75 22.70
C GLY A 59 14.68 11.37 21.22
N GLU A 60 15.87 10.94 20.81
CA GLU A 60 16.12 10.49 19.44
C GLU A 60 15.25 9.29 19.08
N ARG A 61 14.52 9.41 17.98
CA ARG A 61 13.63 8.36 17.46
C ARG A 61 14.29 7.70 16.26
N GLY A 62 14.30 6.37 16.25
CA GLY A 62 14.57 5.61 15.04
C GLY A 62 13.57 5.94 13.94
N ASN A 63 13.95 5.70 12.68
CA ASN A 63 13.09 5.93 11.52
C ASN A 63 11.72 5.25 11.72
N CYS A 64 10.64 6.01 11.60
CA CYS A 64 9.27 5.51 11.73
C CYS A 64 8.78 4.76 10.48
N TRP A 65 9.64 3.96 9.86
CA TRP A 65 9.39 3.26 8.60
C TRP A 65 8.08 2.47 8.60
N ILE A 66 7.31 2.59 7.53
CA ILE A 66 6.16 1.75 7.24
C ILE A 66 6.35 1.22 5.82
N SER A 67 6.28 -0.10 5.66
CA SER A 67 6.30 -0.72 4.34
C SER A 67 4.89 -0.78 3.79
N GLY A 68 4.62 0.01 2.75
CA GLY A 68 3.47 -0.20 1.89
C GLY A 68 3.71 -1.42 0.98
N PHE A 69 2.67 -2.19 0.73
CA PHE A 69 2.65 -3.26 -0.28
C PHE A 69 1.79 -2.78 -1.46
N THR A 70 1.77 -3.53 -2.57
CA THR A 70 0.89 -3.31 -3.73
C THR A 70 1.21 -2.11 -4.64
N TRP A 71 2.46 -1.63 -4.66
CA TRP A 71 2.82 -0.45 -5.47
C TRP A 71 2.54 -0.63 -6.96
N VAL A 72 3.04 -1.74 -7.53
CA VAL A 72 2.93 -2.04 -8.96
C VAL A 72 1.50 -2.46 -9.29
N GLU A 73 0.90 -3.29 -8.44
CA GLU A 73 -0.46 -3.81 -8.61
C GLU A 73 -1.49 -2.69 -8.64
N ASN A 74 -1.33 -1.65 -7.80
CA ASN A 74 -2.20 -0.48 -7.81
C ASN A 74 -2.06 0.31 -9.12
N ALA A 75 -0.83 0.62 -9.54
CA ALA A 75 -0.58 1.36 -10.77
C ALA A 75 -1.13 0.63 -12.00
N GLU A 76 -0.81 -0.66 -12.15
CA GLU A 76 -1.30 -1.46 -13.27
C GLU A 76 -2.82 -1.63 -13.27
N SER A 77 -3.42 -1.87 -12.11
CA SER A 77 -4.88 -2.05 -12.00
C SER A 77 -5.61 -0.76 -12.35
N LEU A 78 -5.19 0.37 -11.78
CA LEU A 78 -5.78 1.68 -12.07
C LEU A 78 -5.57 2.07 -13.54
N GLY A 79 -4.37 1.85 -14.08
CA GLY A 79 -4.06 2.11 -15.49
C GLY A 79 -4.90 1.26 -16.44
N ALA A 80 -5.10 -0.03 -16.13
CA ALA A 80 -5.94 -0.93 -16.91
C ALA A 80 -7.40 -0.51 -16.89
N VAL A 81 -7.94 -0.13 -15.72
CA VAL A 81 -9.31 0.37 -15.59
C VAL A 81 -9.48 1.68 -16.35
N LYS A 82 -8.57 2.63 -16.16
CA LYS A 82 -8.57 3.90 -16.91
C LYS A 82 -8.63 3.63 -18.41
N LYS A 83 -7.76 2.75 -18.91
CA LYS A 83 -7.66 2.47 -20.34
C LYS A 83 -8.90 1.77 -20.88
N LEU A 84 -9.28 0.62 -20.30
CA LEU A 84 -10.27 -0.27 -20.91
C LEU A 84 -11.72 0.14 -20.62
N VAL A 85 -11.95 0.83 -19.50
CA VAL A 85 -13.30 1.23 -19.07
C VAL A 85 -13.59 2.69 -19.41
N PHE A 86 -12.65 3.61 -19.17
CA PHE A 86 -12.89 5.05 -19.33
C PHE A 86 -12.44 5.59 -20.69
N ASP A 87 -11.20 5.30 -21.11
CA ASP A 87 -10.61 5.85 -22.35
C ASP A 87 -11.13 5.10 -23.59
N ASP A 88 -10.88 3.79 -23.68
CA ASP A 88 -11.28 2.95 -24.82
C ASP A 88 -12.77 2.56 -24.78
N LYS A 89 -13.41 2.64 -23.60
CA LYS A 89 -14.81 2.24 -23.35
C LYS A 89 -15.20 0.85 -23.89
N LYS A 90 -14.23 -0.08 -23.89
CA LYS A 90 -14.43 -1.46 -24.37
C LYS A 90 -15.13 -2.35 -23.35
N LYS A 91 -15.12 -1.94 -22.08
CA LYS A 91 -15.72 -2.64 -20.94
C LYS A 91 -16.47 -1.63 -20.08
N THR A 92 -17.46 -2.07 -19.32
CA THR A 92 -18.15 -1.22 -18.32
C THR A 92 -17.66 -1.52 -16.90
N MET A 93 -17.87 -0.58 -15.97
CA MET A 93 -17.59 -0.82 -14.55
C MET A 93 -18.42 -2.00 -14.01
N ASP A 94 -19.69 -2.12 -14.39
CA ASP A 94 -20.54 -3.22 -13.92
C ASP A 94 -19.99 -4.59 -14.36
N GLN A 95 -19.56 -4.71 -15.62
CA GLN A 95 -18.93 -5.93 -16.14
C GLN A 95 -17.64 -6.25 -15.37
N LEU A 96 -16.84 -5.23 -15.07
CA LEU A 96 -15.61 -5.41 -14.30
C LEU A 96 -15.91 -5.89 -12.88
N MET A 97 -16.90 -5.30 -12.21
CA MET A 97 -17.28 -5.70 -10.86
C MET A 97 -17.78 -7.14 -10.84
N THR A 98 -18.66 -7.54 -11.77
CA THR A 98 -19.12 -8.93 -11.87
C THR A 98 -17.97 -9.89 -12.14
N ALA A 99 -17.03 -9.53 -13.04
CA ALA A 99 -15.87 -10.36 -13.32
C ALA A 99 -14.94 -10.53 -12.10
N VAL A 100 -14.75 -9.47 -11.31
CA VAL A 100 -13.95 -9.54 -10.08
C VAL A 100 -14.65 -10.39 -9.03
N GLU A 101 -15.97 -10.24 -8.85
CA GLU A 101 -16.77 -11.01 -7.90
C GLU A 101 -16.79 -12.51 -8.24
N SER A 102 -16.76 -12.87 -9.53
CA SER A 102 -16.66 -14.27 -9.99
C SER A 102 -15.23 -14.79 -10.05
N ASN A 103 -14.23 -14.06 -9.53
CA ASN A 103 -12.82 -14.42 -9.64
C ASN A 103 -12.36 -14.67 -11.11
N GLY A 104 -12.98 -13.97 -12.06
CA GLY A 104 -12.73 -14.08 -13.49
C GLY A 104 -13.40 -15.27 -14.18
N GLU A 105 -14.14 -16.12 -13.45
CA GLU A 105 -14.85 -17.27 -14.05
C GLU A 105 -15.93 -16.77 -15.04
N GLY A 106 -15.86 -17.26 -16.28
CA GLY A 106 -16.72 -16.82 -17.39
C GLY A 106 -16.33 -15.46 -18.00
N TYR A 107 -15.25 -14.84 -17.52
CA TYR A 107 -14.70 -13.57 -18.00
C TYR A 107 -13.22 -13.68 -18.39
N GLU A 108 -12.76 -14.87 -18.79
CA GLU A 108 -11.35 -15.16 -19.07
C GLU A 108 -10.79 -14.24 -20.16
N GLN A 109 -11.60 -13.94 -21.19
CA GLN A 109 -11.22 -12.99 -22.24
C GLN A 109 -11.05 -11.56 -21.71
N MET A 110 -11.84 -11.16 -20.71
CA MET A 110 -11.67 -9.87 -20.04
C MET A 110 -10.36 -9.85 -19.26
N GLY A 111 -10.03 -10.93 -18.55
CA GLY A 111 -8.74 -11.08 -17.87
C GLY A 111 -7.57 -10.93 -18.85
N LEU A 112 -7.61 -11.64 -19.99
CA LEU A 112 -6.61 -11.51 -21.05
C LEU A 112 -6.52 -10.10 -21.63
N ASP A 113 -7.64 -9.38 -21.75
CA ASP A 113 -7.64 -7.99 -22.20
C ASP A 113 -6.91 -7.08 -21.18
N PHE A 114 -7.19 -7.25 -19.88
CA PHE A 114 -6.53 -6.49 -18.80
C PHE A 114 -5.04 -6.80 -18.66
N VAL A 115 -4.60 -8.01 -19.01
CA VAL A 115 -3.19 -8.38 -19.02
C VAL A 115 -2.47 -7.87 -20.26
N ASN A 116 -3.03 -8.11 -21.45
CA ASN A 116 -2.29 -7.93 -22.70
C ASN A 116 -2.54 -6.59 -23.40
N LYS A 117 -3.66 -5.91 -23.11
CA LYS A 117 -4.05 -4.67 -23.81
C LYS A 117 -3.95 -3.42 -22.93
N ALA A 118 -3.77 -3.59 -21.62
CA ALA A 118 -3.42 -2.51 -20.72
C ALA A 118 -1.92 -2.24 -20.76
N ARG A 119 -1.53 -0.98 -20.56
CA ARG A 119 -0.12 -0.59 -20.35
C ARG A 119 0.33 -1.11 -18.97
N LYS A 120 1.61 -1.45 -18.85
CA LYS A 120 2.20 -2.13 -17.68
C LYS A 120 3.38 -1.34 -17.16
N TRP A 121 3.48 -1.24 -15.83
CA TRP A 121 4.52 -0.47 -15.17
C TRP A 121 5.91 -1.06 -15.44
N GLY A 122 6.93 -0.21 -15.50
CA GLY A 122 8.32 -0.64 -15.72
C GLY A 122 8.69 -0.85 -17.19
N ASN A 123 7.93 -0.26 -18.12
CA ASN A 123 8.20 -0.29 -19.56
C ASN A 123 8.45 1.12 -20.16
N GLU A 124 8.85 2.11 -19.33
CA GLU A 124 9.04 3.51 -19.73
C GLU A 124 7.79 4.09 -20.40
N ASP A 125 6.66 3.97 -19.71
CA ASP A 125 5.35 4.32 -20.23
C ASP A 125 4.64 5.29 -19.28
N ASP A 126 4.78 6.59 -19.57
CA ASP A 126 4.20 7.72 -18.80
C ASP A 126 2.70 7.61 -18.51
N TYR A 127 1.98 6.72 -19.20
CA TYR A 127 0.56 6.50 -18.94
C TYR A 127 0.31 5.76 -17.61
N VAL A 128 1.23 4.89 -17.20
CA VAL A 128 1.09 4.00 -16.02
C VAL A 128 2.21 4.19 -14.99
N ASP A 129 3.30 4.86 -15.37
CA ASP A 129 4.39 5.30 -14.48
C ASP A 129 3.95 6.50 -13.61
#